data_AF-A0A2N2FEL6-F1
#
_entry.id   AF-A0A2N2FEL6-F1
#
_cell.length_a   1.000
_cell.length_b   1.000
_cell.length_c   1.000
_cell.angle_alpha   90.00
_cell.angle_beta   90.00
_cell.angle_gamma   90.00
#
_symmetry.space_group_name_H-M   'P 1'
#
loop_
_entity.id
_entity.type
_entity.pdbx_description
1 polymer ?
#
loop_
_entity_poly.entity_id
_entity_poly.type
_entity_poly.pdbx_seq_one_letter_code
_entity_poly.pdbx_strand_id
1 'polypeptide(L)'
;MTKDKAVKIICDARRKGSKTLSEYESKQVLAAYDIPVTKEILLKDKSNLEKTIRKIGYPLVMKGCSPEIAHKTEKGLIHVDIRTIKEAKKVFNEIMAGMKGFDGGVLV
;
A
#
# COMPACT_ATOMS: atom_id res chain seq x y z
N MET A 1 12.89 13.15 -15.40
CA MET A 1 11.54 13.75 -15.46
C MET A 1 10.55 12.83 -14.75
N THR A 2 9.43 13.34 -14.21
CA THR A 2 8.40 12.53 -13.52
C THR A 2 7.88 11.38 -14.38
N LYS A 3 7.78 11.60 -15.69
CA LYS A 3 7.38 10.58 -16.69
C LYS A 3 8.32 9.37 -16.74
N ASP A 4 9.62 9.55 -16.49
CA ASP A 4 10.60 8.45 -16.45
C ASP A 4 10.30 7.48 -15.29
N LYS A 5 9.76 8.01 -14.19
CA LYS A 5 9.36 7.20 -13.03
C LYS A 5 8.20 6.27 -13.38
N ALA A 6 7.20 6.76 -14.13
CA ALA A 6 6.08 5.94 -14.57
C ALA A 6 6.53 4.81 -15.49
N VAL A 7 7.37 5.13 -16.49
CA VAL A 7 7.94 4.14 -17.41
C VAL A 7 8.73 3.09 -16.64
N LYS A 8 9.56 3.52 -15.67
CA LYS A 8 10.32 2.60 -14.83
C LYS A 8 9.42 1.63 -14.05
N ILE A 9 8.38 2.12 -13.39
CA ILE A 9 7.43 1.27 -12.63
C ILE A 9 6.79 0.22 -13.55
N ILE A 10 6.30 0.63 -14.72
CA ILE A 10 5.64 -0.27 -15.67
C ILE A 10 6.64 -1.31 -16.22
N CYS A 11 7.85 -0.89 -16.60
CA CYS A 11 8.89 -1.80 -17.08
C CYS A 11 9.33 -2.79 -15.99
N ASP A 12 9.49 -2.33 -14.75
CA ASP A 12 9.85 -3.18 -13.62
C ASP A 12 8.77 -4.25 -13.35
N ALA A 13 7.49 -3.87 -13.39
CA ALA A 13 6.38 -4.81 -13.25
C ALA A 13 6.33 -5.84 -14.39
N ARG A 14 6.52 -5.39 -15.64
CA ARG A 14 6.58 -6.29 -16.82
C ARG A 14 7.74 -7.27 -16.72
N ARG A 15 8.92 -6.82 -16.28
CA ARG A 15 10.10 -7.67 -16.10
C ARG A 15 9.89 -8.74 -15.03
N LYS A 16 9.09 -8.43 -13.99
CA LYS A 16 8.67 -9.40 -12.96
C LYS A 16 7.57 -10.36 -13.43
N GLY A 17 7.07 -10.22 -14.67
CA GLY A 17 5.96 -11.02 -15.19
C GLY A 17 4.59 -10.64 -14.62
N SER A 18 4.48 -9.53 -13.88
CA SER A 18 3.21 -9.06 -13.32
C SER A 18 2.31 -8.52 -14.42
N LYS A 19 1.04 -8.94 -14.42
CA LYS A 19 0.01 -8.42 -15.34
C LYS A 19 -0.65 -7.14 -14.84
N THR A 20 -0.47 -6.82 -13.57
CA THR A 20 -1.11 -5.72 -12.84
C THR A 20 -0.08 -5.01 -11.97
N LEU A 21 -0.32 -3.74 -11.68
CA LEU A 21 0.42 -2.99 -10.67
C LEU A 21 -0.29 -3.13 -9.32
N SER A 22 0.48 -3.03 -8.23
CA SER A 22 -0.12 -2.81 -6.90
C SER A 22 -0.81 -1.44 -6.83
N GLU A 23 -1.66 -1.22 -5.82
CA GLU A 23 -2.32 0.08 -5.59
C GLU A 23 -1.28 1.21 -5.42
N TYR A 24 -0.20 0.95 -4.67
CA TYR A 24 0.88 1.91 -4.48
C TYR A 24 1.57 2.26 -5.80
N GLU A 25 2.00 1.26 -6.57
CA GLU A 25 2.64 1.47 -7.88
C GLU A 25 1.71 2.21 -8.86
N SER A 26 0.42 1.85 -8.87
CA SER A 26 -0.59 2.51 -9.71
C SER A 26 -0.70 3.99 -9.37
N LYS A 27 -0.80 4.35 -8.08
CA LYS A 27 -0.86 5.75 -7.65
C LYS A 27 0.43 6.51 -7.91
N GLN A 28 1.60 5.86 -7.81
CA GLN A 28 2.87 6.48 -8.20
C GLN A 28 2.93 6.79 -9.71
N VAL A 29 2.33 5.95 -10.56
CA VAL A 29 2.17 6.22 -12.01
C VAL A 29 1.22 7.39 -12.22
N LEU A 30 0.04 7.41 -11.58
CA LEU A 30 -0.91 8.52 -11.70
C LEU A 30 -0.30 9.85 -11.27
N ALA A 31 0.38 9.88 -10.13
CA ALA A 31 1.06 11.07 -9.61
C ALA A 31 2.18 11.58 -10.54
N ALA A 32 2.83 10.70 -11.31
CA ALA A 32 3.84 11.10 -12.29
C ALA A 32 3.25 11.86 -13.51
N TYR A 33 1.94 11.79 -13.68
CA TYR A 33 1.15 12.55 -14.66
C TYR A 33 0.31 13.66 -13.99
N ASP A 34 0.71 14.09 -12.79
CA ASP A 34 0.07 15.18 -12.04
C ASP A 34 -1.41 14.92 -11.67
N ILE A 35 -1.84 13.65 -11.73
CA ILE A 35 -3.16 13.23 -11.23
C ILE A 35 -3.09 13.16 -9.70
N PRO A 36 -3.95 13.89 -8.96
CA PRO A 36 -3.95 13.87 -7.51
C PRO A 36 -4.26 12.47 -6.96
N VAL A 37 -3.47 12.03 -5.98
CA VAL A 37 -3.65 10.77 -5.26
C VAL A 37 -3.63 11.01 -3.77
N THR A 38 -4.20 10.08 -3.00
CA THR A 38 -4.17 10.12 -1.54
C THR A 38 -2.73 10.08 -1.02
N LYS A 39 -2.44 10.85 0.02
CA LYS A 39 -1.18 10.72 0.76
C LYS A 39 -1.13 9.34 1.41
N GLU A 40 -0.07 8.59 1.15
CA GLU A 40 0.05 7.20 1.57
C GLU A 40 1.52 6.79 1.76
N ILE A 41 1.74 5.76 2.57
CA ILE A 41 3.04 5.15 2.82
C ILE A 41 2.89 3.63 2.83
N LEU A 42 3.65 2.95 1.97
CA LEU A 42 3.74 1.50 1.94
C LEU A 42 4.75 1.00 2.99
N LEU A 43 4.29 0.15 3.91
CA LEU A 43 5.09 -0.48 4.94
C LEU A 43 5.24 -1.99 4.66
N LYS A 44 6.48 -2.47 4.56
CA LYS A 44 6.78 -3.90 4.45
C LYS A 44 6.91 -4.60 5.81
N ASP A 45 7.14 -3.82 6.86
CA ASP A 45 7.29 -4.32 8.22
C ASP A 45 6.85 -3.24 9.24
N LYS A 46 6.74 -3.66 10.50
CA LYS A 46 6.19 -2.83 11.59
C LYS A 46 7.14 -1.73 12.09
N SER A 47 8.41 -1.71 11.70
CA SER A 47 9.44 -0.83 12.28
C SER A 47 9.09 0.65 12.15
N ASN A 48 8.48 1.03 11.02
CA ASN A 48 8.15 2.41 10.70
C ASN A 48 6.67 2.78 10.92
N LEU A 49 5.90 1.90 11.56
CA LEU A 49 4.45 2.07 11.72
C LEU A 49 4.09 3.34 12.49
N GLU A 50 4.68 3.54 13.67
CA GLU A 50 4.39 4.71 14.51
C GLU A 50 4.77 6.03 13.84
N LYS A 51 5.92 6.07 13.16
CA LYS A 51 6.38 7.24 12.41
C LYS A 51 5.43 7.55 11.25
N THR A 52 4.97 6.52 10.56
CA THR A 52 4.02 6.62 9.45
C THR A 52 2.68 7.19 9.91
N ILE A 53 2.14 6.66 11.01
CA ILE A 53 0.87 7.11 11.56
C ILE A 53 0.94 8.58 11.99
N ARG A 54 2.04 8.99 12.67
CA ARG A 54 2.26 10.40 13.00
C ARG A 54 2.33 11.30 11.77
N LYS A 55 2.86 10.80 10.65
CA LYS A 55 2.97 11.55 9.40
C LYS A 55 1.65 11.62 8.63
N ILE A 56 0.82 10.58 8.64
CA ILE A 56 -0.46 10.52 7.93
C ILE A 56 -1.56 11.24 8.73
N GLY A 57 -1.67 10.96 10.04
CA GLY A 57 -2.73 11.45 10.90
C GLY A 57 -3.90 10.48 11.03
N TYR A 58 -4.83 10.77 11.94
CA TYR A 58 -6.04 10.00 12.18
C TYR A 58 -7.30 10.76 11.71
N PRO A 59 -8.42 10.06 11.42
CA PRO A 59 -8.51 8.61 11.25
C PRO A 59 -7.78 8.16 9.98
N LEU A 60 -7.18 6.96 10.01
CA LEU A 60 -6.46 6.40 8.86
C LEU A 60 -7.13 5.14 8.32
N VAL A 61 -6.71 4.76 7.12
CA VAL A 61 -7.09 3.50 6.46
C VAL A 61 -5.83 2.66 6.31
N MET A 62 -5.92 1.36 6.54
CA MET A 62 -4.84 0.41 6.21
C MET A 62 -5.35 -0.64 5.24
N LYS A 63 -4.56 -0.90 4.20
CA LYS A 63 -4.89 -1.88 3.16
C LYS A 63 -3.72 -2.81 2.86
N GLY A 64 -3.99 -4.10 2.68
CA GLY A 64 -3.04 -4.99 2.04
C GLY A 64 -2.75 -4.55 0.61
N CYS A 65 -1.48 -4.53 0.22
CA CYS A 65 -1.03 -4.00 -1.05
C CYS A 65 0.01 -4.93 -1.70
N SER A 66 -0.43 -5.61 -2.76
CA SER A 66 0.39 -6.48 -3.61
C SER A 66 -0.19 -6.45 -5.03
N PRO A 67 0.63 -6.56 -6.09
CA PRO A 67 0.12 -6.68 -7.45
C PRO A 67 -0.75 -7.93 -7.66
N GLU A 68 -0.59 -8.96 -6.82
CA GLU A 68 -1.30 -10.24 -6.88
C GLU A 68 -2.67 -10.21 -6.15
N ILE A 69 -2.93 -9.16 -5.36
CA ILE A 69 -4.16 -9.04 -4.57
C ILE A 69 -5.04 -7.94 -5.17
N ALA A 70 -5.84 -8.31 -6.17
CA ALA A 70 -6.86 -7.44 -6.73
C ALA A 70 -8.12 -7.36 -5.83
N HIS A 71 -8.61 -8.49 -5.30
CA HIS A 71 -9.83 -8.59 -4.49
C HIS A 71 -9.56 -8.53 -2.97
N LYS A 72 -9.16 -7.37 -2.46
CA LYS A 72 -8.69 -7.15 -1.07
C LYS A 72 -9.78 -7.28 0.00
N THR A 73 -11.00 -6.85 -0.31
CA THR A 73 -12.13 -6.80 0.64
C THR A 73 -12.55 -8.19 1.10
N GLU A 74 -12.57 -9.16 0.18
CA GLU A 74 -12.97 -10.55 0.44
C GLU A 74 -12.01 -11.29 1.39
N LYS A 75 -10.80 -10.75 1.58
CA LYS A 75 -9.77 -11.30 2.47
C LYS A 75 -9.62 -10.55 3.79
N GLY A 76 -10.50 -9.58 4.08
CA GLY A 76 -10.40 -8.75 5.29
C GLY A 76 -9.14 -7.87 5.30
N LEU A 77 -8.54 -7.58 4.14
CA LEU A 77 -7.29 -6.83 4.04
C LEU A 77 -7.50 -5.31 3.99
N ILE A 78 -8.69 -4.82 4.35
CA ILE A 78 -9.02 -3.40 4.37
C ILE A 78 -9.65 -3.08 5.72
N HIS A 79 -9.04 -2.12 6.41
CA HIS A 79 -9.56 -1.58 7.65
C HIS A 79 -9.61 -0.06 7.55
N VAL A 80 -10.78 0.49 7.85
CA VAL A 80 -11.06 1.93 7.81
C VAL A 80 -11.30 2.44 9.23
N ASP A 81 -11.28 3.77 9.38
CA ASP A 81 -11.58 4.47 10.63
C ASP A 81 -10.71 4.02 11.82
N ILE A 82 -9.42 3.78 11.57
CA ILE A 82 -8.45 3.48 12.62
C ILE A 82 -8.09 4.78 13.32
N ARG A 83 -8.26 4.86 14.64
CA ARG A 83 -8.13 6.09 15.43
C ARG A 83 -7.06 6.05 16.50
N THR A 84 -6.51 4.88 16.80
CA THR A 84 -5.48 4.74 17.83
C THR A 84 -4.27 3.94 17.36
N ILE A 85 -3.14 4.12 18.06
CA ILE A 85 -1.93 3.35 17.75
C ILE A 85 -2.10 1.86 18.09
N LYS A 86 -2.92 1.57 19.10
CA LYS A 86 -3.25 0.20 19.50
C LYS A 86 -4.04 -0.52 18.41
N GLU A 87 -5.07 0.13 17.86
CA GLU A 87 -5.83 -0.38 16.71
C GLU A 87 -4.93 -0.55 15.49
N ALA A 88 -4.11 0.45 15.17
CA ALA A 88 -3.20 0.41 14.04
C ALA A 88 -2.20 -0.77 14.12
N LYS A 89 -1.62 -1.03 15.30
CA LYS A 89 -0.73 -2.18 15.52
C LYS A 89 -1.46 -3.51 15.35
N LYS A 90 -2.69 -3.61 15.87
CA LYS A 90 -3.54 -4.79 15.71
C LYS A 90 -3.84 -5.06 14.23
N VAL A 91 -4.37 -4.06 13.54
CA VAL A 91 -4.72 -4.14 12.11
C VAL A 91 -3.50 -4.47 11.24
N PHE A 92 -2.35 -3.83 11.49
CA PHE A 92 -1.14 -4.14 10.73
C PHE A 92 -0.78 -5.62 10.80
N ASN A 93 -0.86 -6.23 11.99
CA ASN A 93 -0.58 -7.65 12.16
C ASN A 93 -1.63 -8.53 11.46
N GLU A 94 -2.92 -8.16 11.54
CA GLU A 94 -4.01 -8.88 10.87
C GLU A 94 -3.82 -8.87 9.35
N ILE A 95 -3.53 -7.70 8.76
CA ILE A 95 -3.27 -7.57 7.32
C ILE A 95 -2.03 -8.38 6.93
N MET A 96 -0.91 -8.25 7.65
CA MET A 96 0.32 -8.99 7.33
C MET A 96 0.13 -10.51 7.41
N ALA A 97 -0.66 -10.99 8.37
CA ALA A 97 -1.03 -12.40 8.46
C ALA A 97 -1.86 -12.84 7.24
N GLY A 98 -2.86 -12.05 6.85
CA GLY A 98 -3.67 -12.32 5.65
C GLY A 98 -2.91 -12.17 4.33
N MET A 99 -1.78 -11.46 4.33
CA MET A 99 -0.88 -11.30 3.19
C MET A 99 0.19 -12.39 3.10
N LYS A 100 0.24 -13.37 4.02
CA LYS A 100 1.23 -14.44 3.98
C LYS A 100 1.18 -15.18 2.63
N GLY A 101 2.33 -15.25 1.97
CA GLY A 101 2.47 -15.87 0.65
C GLY A 101 2.37 -14.90 -0.53
N PHE A 102 2.08 -13.62 -0.29
CA PHE A 102 2.10 -12.56 -1.31
C PHE A 102 3.30 -11.64 -1.10
N ASP A 103 4.00 -11.25 -2.17
CA ASP A 103 4.99 -10.17 -2.11
C ASP A 103 4.25 -8.82 -2.07
N GLY A 104 4.42 -8.07 -0.98
CA GLY A 104 3.69 -6.84 -0.74
C GLY A 104 3.92 -6.22 0.64
N GLY A 105 3.00 -5.37 1.06
CA GLY A 105 2.98 -4.77 2.39
C GLY A 105 1.66 -4.10 2.73
N VAL A 106 1.62 -3.41 3.87
CA VAL A 106 0.46 -2.62 4.30
C VAL A 106 0.60 -1.19 3.80
N LEU A 107 -0.35 -0.75 3.00
CA LEU A 107 -0.50 0.63 2.58
C LEU A 107 -1.30 1.39 3.63
N VAL A 108 -0.67 2.43 4.21
CA VAL A 108 -1.25 3.32 5.22
C VAL A 108 -1.52 4.68 4.62
#